data_AF-A0A950JH48-F1
#
_entry.id   AF-A0A950JH48-F1
#
_cell.length_a   1.000
_cell.length_b   1.000
_cell.length_c   1.000
_cell.angle_alpha   90.00
_cell.angle_beta   90.00
_cell.angle_gamma   90.00
#
_symmetry.space_group_name_H-M   'P 1'
#
loop_
_entity.id
_entity.type
_entity.pdbx_description
1 polymer ?
#
loop_
_entity_poly.entity_id
_entity_poly.type
_entity_poly.pdbx_seq_one_letter_code
_entity_poly.pdbx_strand_id
1 'polypeptide(L)'
;MTFTPGQGGDQAGRAVGSRNKPMLAAEAALFAHAQELVENLVTRAKNGEPAAMRLAMDRILPAGRGRPLPIELPPVRSSDDAQVAVGTIMDALKQGALSAREAVDLIKVVTALTRLTGTIDYIQKIARREVAKAAQTLGIDHFDPGPNAYARPMDRMNADEDDGGRDGGRRASAAAQRESGAPL
;
A
#
# COMPACT_ATOMS: atom_id res chain seq x y z
N MET A 1 0.08 -49.57 36.17
CA MET A 1 -1.11 -49.27 35.35
C MET A 1 -0.66 -48.36 34.23
N THR A 2 -0.78 -48.87 33.01
CA THR A 2 -0.26 -48.31 31.75
C THR A 2 -1.26 -47.34 31.13
N PHE A 3 -0.76 -46.20 30.65
CA PHE A 3 -1.53 -45.19 29.92
C PHE A 3 -2.18 -45.82 28.68
N THR A 4 -3.49 -45.66 28.53
CA THR A 4 -4.26 -46.17 27.39
C THR A 4 -4.49 -45.04 26.39
N PRO A 5 -3.86 -45.08 25.19
CA PRO A 5 -4.10 -44.09 24.15
C PRO A 5 -5.42 -44.43 23.44
N GLY A 6 -6.35 -43.46 23.36
CA GLY A 6 -7.58 -43.65 22.56
C GLY A 6 -8.87 -42.98 23.01
N GLN A 7 -8.88 -42.15 24.06
CA GLN A 7 -10.05 -41.32 24.41
C GLN A 7 -9.63 -39.89 24.79
N GLY A 8 -9.13 -39.12 23.82
CA GLY A 8 -9.11 -37.65 23.87
C GLY A 8 -10.15 -37.16 22.87
N GLY A 9 -11.23 -36.48 23.27
CA GLY A 9 -11.18 -35.17 23.90
C GLY A 9 -10.97 -34.16 22.77
N ASP A 10 -12.05 -33.53 22.28
CA ASP A 10 -12.09 -32.44 21.29
C ASP A 10 -10.89 -32.37 20.32
N GLN A 11 -11.06 -32.93 19.13
CA GLN A 11 -10.07 -32.82 18.02
C GLN A 11 -9.95 -31.41 17.42
N ALA A 12 -10.66 -30.42 17.98
CA ALA A 12 -10.35 -29.02 17.78
C ALA A 12 -9.43 -28.60 18.93
N GLY A 13 -8.12 -28.72 18.74
CA GLY A 13 -7.16 -28.02 19.59
C GLY A 13 -7.55 -26.55 19.74
N ARG A 14 -7.05 -25.89 20.79
CA ARG A 14 -7.31 -24.47 21.07
C ARG A 14 -7.24 -23.67 19.77
N ALA A 15 -8.32 -22.98 19.40
CA ALA A 15 -8.45 -22.33 18.09
C ALA A 15 -7.17 -21.53 17.75
N VAL A 16 -6.68 -21.68 16.51
CA VAL A 16 -5.48 -20.97 16.04
C VAL A 16 -5.69 -19.47 16.26
N GLY A 17 -4.79 -18.83 17.00
CA GLY A 17 -4.91 -17.42 17.38
C GLY A 17 -5.67 -17.12 18.68
N SER A 18 -6.19 -18.14 19.39
CA SER A 18 -6.81 -17.94 20.70
C SER A 18 -5.77 -17.47 21.74
N ARG A 19 -5.95 -16.25 22.22
CA ARG A 19 -5.06 -15.67 23.24
C ARG A 19 -5.21 -16.44 24.56
N ASN A 20 -4.11 -16.60 25.29
CA ASN A 20 -4.16 -17.30 26.56
C ASN A 20 -4.96 -16.46 27.58
N LYS A 21 -6.05 -16.98 28.17
CA LYS A 21 -6.88 -16.23 29.14
C LYS A 21 -6.05 -15.63 30.30
N PRO A 22 -5.13 -16.38 30.94
CA PRO A 22 -4.14 -15.83 31.86
C PRO A 22 -3.31 -14.67 31.29
N MET A 23 -2.88 -14.76 30.02
CA MET A 23 -2.09 -13.70 29.37
C MET A 23 -2.92 -12.43 29.18
N LEU A 24 -4.19 -12.54 28.80
CA LEU A 24 -5.10 -11.40 28.69
C LEU A 24 -5.32 -10.71 30.04
N ALA A 25 -5.49 -11.49 31.11
CA ALA A 25 -5.61 -10.94 32.46
C ALA A 25 -4.31 -10.24 32.91
N ALA A 26 -3.15 -10.83 32.61
CA ALA A 26 -1.85 -10.23 32.89
C ALA A 26 -1.62 -8.93 32.10
N GLU A 27 -1.99 -8.92 30.81
CA GLU A 27 -1.92 -7.73 29.96
C GLU A 27 -2.83 -6.61 30.49
N ALA A 28 -4.07 -6.93 30.87
CA ALA A 28 -4.99 -5.97 31.48
C ALA A 28 -4.46 -5.39 32.80
N ALA A 29 -3.88 -6.24 33.67
CA ALA A 29 -3.27 -5.80 34.92
C ALA A 29 -2.06 -4.87 34.66
N LEU A 30 -1.19 -5.23 33.70
CA LEU A 30 -0.06 -4.38 33.31
C LEU A 30 -0.52 -3.03 32.77
N PHE A 31 -1.57 -3.00 31.95
CA PHE A 31 -2.12 -1.75 31.42
C PHE A 31 -2.73 -0.87 32.52
N ALA A 32 -3.43 -1.47 33.48
CA ALA A 32 -4.02 -0.73 34.61
C ALA A 32 -2.96 -0.04 35.47
N HIS A 33 -1.77 -0.64 35.62
CA HIS A 33 -0.65 -0.09 36.39
C HIS A 33 0.43 0.57 35.53
N ALA A 34 0.18 0.80 34.24
CA ALA A 34 1.22 1.24 33.31
C ALA A 34 1.91 2.54 33.75
N GLN A 35 1.14 3.52 34.21
CA GLN A 35 1.69 4.80 34.69
C GLN A 35 2.59 4.63 35.91
N GLU A 36 2.12 3.91 36.93
CA GLU A 36 2.86 3.63 38.16
C GLU A 36 4.16 2.87 37.88
N LEU A 37 4.13 1.90 36.96
CA LEU A 37 5.31 1.15 36.53
C LEU A 37 6.34 2.07 35.83
N VAL A 38 5.88 3.01 35.01
CA VAL A 38 6.75 3.98 34.33
C VAL A 38 7.39 4.95 35.34
N GLU A 39 6.63 5.48 36.29
CA GLU A 39 7.16 6.37 37.33
C GLU A 39 8.22 5.68 38.20
N ASN A 40 7.97 4.42 38.57
CA ASN A 40 8.92 3.59 39.30
C ASN A 40 10.19 3.31 38.49
N LEU A 41 10.06 2.99 37.20
CA LEU A 41 11.19 2.81 36.30
C LEU A 41 12.07 4.06 36.23
N VAL A 42 11.46 5.23 36.06
CA VAL A 42 12.17 6.52 35.99
C VAL A 42 12.92 6.79 37.29
N THR A 43 12.30 6.53 38.44
CA THR A 43 12.94 6.72 39.75
C THR A 43 14.16 5.81 39.92
N ARG A 44 14.02 4.51 39.59
CA ARG A 44 15.11 3.54 39.63
C ARG A 44 16.26 3.90 38.67
N ALA A 45 15.93 4.36 37.47
CA ALA A 45 16.93 4.80 36.50
C ALA A 45 17.70 6.03 37.01
N LYS A 46 17.02 7.02 37.61
CA LYS A 46 17.66 8.20 38.22
C LYS A 46 18.57 7.84 39.39
N ASN A 47 18.25 6.77 40.12
CA ASN A 47 19.07 6.24 41.21
C ASN A 47 20.25 5.38 40.73
N GLY A 48 20.44 5.21 39.42
CA GLY A 48 21.59 4.51 38.86
C GLY A 48 21.43 2.99 38.74
N GLU A 49 20.21 2.45 38.78
CA GLU A 49 19.98 1.02 38.57
C GLU A 49 20.27 0.63 37.10
N PRO A 50 21.25 -0.25 36.79
CA PRO A 50 21.69 -0.50 35.42
C PRO A 50 20.60 -1.03 34.48
N ALA A 51 19.72 -1.91 34.99
CA ALA A 51 18.62 -2.46 34.21
C ALA A 51 17.58 -1.39 33.84
N ALA A 52 17.24 -0.51 34.78
CA ALA A 52 16.31 0.58 34.56
C ALA A 52 16.88 1.64 33.60
N MET A 53 18.17 1.99 33.74
CA MET A 53 18.84 2.92 32.83
C MET A 53 18.88 2.39 31.40
N ARG A 54 19.24 1.12 31.21
CA ARG A 54 19.25 0.50 29.88
C ARG A 54 17.84 0.49 29.27
N LEU A 55 16.83 0.09 30.03
CA LEU A 55 15.45 0.04 29.53
C LEU A 55 14.93 1.45 29.19
N ALA A 56 15.26 2.46 29.99
CA ALA A 56 14.92 3.86 29.69
C ALA A 56 15.61 4.35 28.41
N MET A 57 16.91 4.09 28.23
CA MET A 57 17.65 4.47 27.02
C MET A 57 17.10 3.78 25.77
N ASP A 58 16.79 2.49 25.83
CA ASP A 58 16.19 1.73 24.72
C ASP A 58 14.78 2.22 24.33
N ARG A 59 14.10 2.97 25.22
CA ARG A 59 12.79 3.58 24.95
C ARG A 59 12.88 5.04 24.48
N ILE A 60 13.80 5.83 25.03
CA ILE A 60 14.01 7.24 24.65
C ILE A 60 14.68 7.33 23.28
N LEU A 61 15.65 6.46 23.03
CA LEU A 61 16.38 6.35 21.78
C LEU A 61 16.08 4.98 21.16
N PRO A 62 14.87 4.78 20.60
CA PRO A 62 14.54 3.51 19.97
C PRO A 62 15.46 3.30 18.77
N ALA A 63 16.54 2.54 18.97
CA ALA A 63 17.46 2.19 17.93
C ALA A 63 16.81 1.11 17.05
N GLY A 64 16.53 1.44 15.79
CA GLY A 64 16.04 0.49 14.79
C GLY A 64 14.51 0.42 14.65
N ARG A 65 13.96 -0.80 14.60
CA ARG A 65 12.63 -1.11 14.01
C ARG A 65 11.40 -0.51 14.71
N GLY A 66 11.56 0.05 15.91
CA GLY A 66 10.45 0.61 16.69
C GLY A 66 10.37 2.14 16.64
N ARG A 67 11.30 2.80 15.96
CA ARG A 67 11.28 4.26 15.82
C ARG A 67 10.15 4.67 14.87
N PRO A 68 9.29 5.64 15.25
CA PRO A 68 8.36 6.25 14.31
C PRO A 68 9.14 6.87 13.14
N LEU A 69 8.80 6.47 11.91
CA LEU A 69 9.43 7.03 10.73
C LEU A 69 8.84 8.42 10.46
N PRO A 70 9.65 9.49 10.40
CA PRO A 70 9.17 10.85 10.16
C PRO A 70 8.94 11.10 8.66
N ILE A 71 8.21 10.19 8.00
CA ILE A 71 7.92 10.26 6.58
C ILE A 71 6.43 9.97 6.35
N GLU A 72 5.79 10.86 5.62
CA GLU A 72 4.45 10.63 5.09
C GLU A 72 4.58 10.16 3.64
N LEU A 73 4.07 8.96 3.36
CA LEU A 73 4.08 8.42 2.00
C LEU A 73 2.77 8.78 1.29
N PRO A 74 2.84 9.18 0.00
CA PRO A 74 1.65 9.40 -0.79
C PRO A 74 0.87 8.08 -0.99
N PRO A 75 -0.44 8.13 -1.23
CA PRO A 75 -1.24 6.94 -1.48
C PRO A 75 -0.76 6.21 -2.74
N VAL A 76 -0.56 4.89 -2.66
CA VAL A 76 -0.11 4.07 -3.78
C VAL A 76 -1.29 3.29 -4.36
N ARG A 77 -1.86 3.77 -5.48
CA ARG A 77 -2.98 3.12 -6.18
C ARG A 77 -2.61 2.67 -7.60
N SER A 78 -1.44 3.05 -8.09
CA SER A 78 -0.96 2.74 -9.43
C SER A 78 0.57 2.59 -9.44
N SER A 79 1.12 2.20 -10.59
CA SER A 79 2.57 2.23 -10.83
C SER A 79 3.16 3.64 -10.71
N ASP A 80 2.40 4.63 -11.16
CA ASP A 80 2.86 6.02 -11.22
C ASP A 80 2.91 6.62 -9.81
N ASP A 81 1.89 6.33 -9.00
CA ASP A 81 1.90 6.68 -7.57
C ASP A 81 3.06 6.01 -6.83
N ALA A 82 3.41 4.77 -7.21
CA ALA A 82 4.53 4.06 -6.62
C ALA A 82 5.86 4.74 -6.93
N GLN A 83 6.02 5.28 -8.15
CA GLN A 83 7.20 6.06 -8.51
C GLN A 83 7.32 7.33 -7.67
N VAL A 84 6.22 8.06 -7.45
CA VAL A 84 6.18 9.25 -6.59
C VAL A 84 6.51 8.89 -5.13
N ALA A 85 5.96 7.78 -4.63
CA ALA A 85 6.25 7.29 -3.29
C ALA A 85 7.73 6.92 -3.12
N VAL A 86 8.33 6.22 -4.09
CA VAL A 86 9.76 5.90 -4.09
C VAL A 86 10.61 7.17 -4.14
N GLY A 87 10.23 8.17 -4.92
CA GLY A 87 10.90 9.48 -4.93
C GLY A 87 10.92 10.13 -3.54
N THR A 88 9.77 10.13 -2.86
CA THR A 88 9.63 10.66 -1.49
C THR A 88 10.55 9.92 -0.51
N ILE A 89 10.64 8.58 -0.62
CA ILE A 89 11.56 7.78 0.20
C ILE A 89 13.02 8.15 -0.07
N MET A 90 13.39 8.32 -1.34
CA MET A 90 14.76 8.67 -1.74
C MET A 90 15.16 10.06 -1.25
N ASP A 91 14.25 11.02 -1.26
CA ASP A 91 14.55 12.37 -0.76
C ASP A 91 14.71 12.38 0.76
N ALA A 92 13.87 11.65 1.50
CA ALA A 92 14.03 11.48 2.94
C ALA A 92 15.34 10.75 3.31
N LEU A 93 15.78 9.78 2.47
CA LEU A 93 17.08 9.13 2.62
C LEU A 93 18.24 10.11 2.41
N LYS A 94 18.19 10.95 1.36
CA LYS A 94 19.23 11.97 1.09
C LYS A 94 19.33 12.99 2.21
N GLN A 95 18.20 13.36 2.82
CA GLN A 95 18.14 14.30 3.94
C GLN A 95 18.58 13.68 5.28
N GLY A 96 18.83 12.37 5.32
CA GLY A 96 19.20 11.66 6.55
C GLY A 96 18.03 11.44 7.52
N ALA A 97 16.79 11.70 7.10
CA ALA A 97 15.59 11.43 7.89
C ALA A 97 15.31 9.92 8.01
N LEU A 98 15.78 9.15 7.01
CA LEU A 98 15.75 7.69 6.96
C LEU A 98 17.16 7.11 6.86
N SER A 99 17.36 5.94 7.47
CA SER A 99 18.51 5.08 7.20
C SER A 99 18.30 4.28 5.91
N ALA A 100 19.40 3.80 5.31
CA ALA A 100 19.35 2.95 4.11
C ALA A 100 18.49 1.68 4.32
N ARG A 101 18.52 1.11 5.54
CA ARG A 101 17.71 -0.07 5.88
C ARG A 101 16.21 0.25 5.87
N GLU A 102 15.82 1.37 6.49
CA GLU A 102 14.42 1.81 6.52
C GLU A 102 13.91 2.12 5.11
N ALA A 103 14.72 2.78 4.28
CA ALA A 103 14.38 3.04 2.89
C ALA A 103 14.12 1.75 2.10
N VAL A 104 14.99 0.75 2.24
CA VAL A 104 14.81 -0.57 1.61
C VAL A 104 13.52 -1.25 2.07
N ASP A 105 13.22 -1.21 3.38
CA ASP A 105 12.02 -1.83 3.92
C ASP A 105 10.74 -1.10 3.45
N LEU A 106 10.74 0.23 3.34
CA LEU A 106 9.63 1.00 2.76
C LEU A 106 9.43 0.71 1.26
N ILE A 107 10.51 0.65 0.48
CA ILE A 107 10.42 0.34 -0.96
C ILE A 107 9.81 -1.04 -1.20
N LYS A 108 10.10 -2.03 -0.33
CA LYS A 108 9.44 -3.35 -0.39
C LYS A 108 7.93 -3.25 -0.19
N VAL A 109 7.48 -2.44 0.78
CA VAL A 109 6.06 -2.21 1.03
C VAL A 109 5.39 -1.58 -0.18
N VAL A 110 5.99 -0.52 -0.75
CA VAL A 110 5.47 0.14 -1.96
C VAL A 110 5.37 -0.85 -3.12
N THR A 111 6.43 -1.63 -3.37
CA THR A 111 6.46 -2.65 -4.43
C THR A 111 5.38 -3.72 -4.25
N ALA A 112 5.14 -4.15 -3.00
CA ALA A 112 4.09 -5.12 -2.69
C ALA A 112 2.68 -4.56 -2.97
N LEU A 113 2.43 -3.29 -2.60
CA LEU A 113 1.16 -2.60 -2.87
C LEU A 113 0.91 -2.43 -4.37
N THR A 114 1.93 -2.07 -5.15
CA THR A 114 1.79 -1.94 -6.61
C THR A 114 1.42 -3.28 -7.26
N ARG A 115 2.05 -4.38 -6.84
CA ARG A 115 1.73 -5.73 -7.35
C ARG A 115 0.30 -6.14 -7.01
N LEU A 116 -0.14 -5.89 -5.78
CA LEU A 116 -1.49 -6.17 -5.34
C LEU A 116 -2.52 -5.40 -6.16
N THR A 117 -2.31 -4.09 -6.34
CA THR A 117 -3.24 -3.24 -7.08
C THR A 117 -3.30 -3.61 -8.55
N GLY A 118 -2.14 -3.87 -9.19
CA GLY A 118 -2.11 -4.37 -10.56
C GLY A 118 -2.81 -5.72 -10.75
N THR A 119 -2.81 -6.58 -9.72
CA THR A 119 -3.53 -7.86 -9.76
C THR A 119 -5.04 -7.65 -9.70
N ILE A 120 -5.50 -6.74 -8.83
CA ILE A 120 -6.92 -6.37 -8.73
C ILE A 120 -7.41 -5.76 -10.04
N ASP A 121 -6.67 -4.81 -10.60
CA ASP A 121 -7.00 -4.18 -11.88
C ASP A 121 -7.07 -5.19 -13.02
N TYR A 122 -6.15 -6.16 -13.03
CA TYR A 122 -6.14 -7.22 -14.02
C TYR A 122 -7.37 -8.12 -13.92
N ILE A 123 -7.73 -8.56 -12.71
CA ILE A 123 -8.94 -9.37 -12.47
C ILE A 123 -10.19 -8.60 -12.92
N GLN A 124 -10.31 -7.32 -12.57
CA GLN A 124 -11.43 -6.49 -13.00
C GLN A 124 -11.50 -6.35 -14.52
N LYS A 125 -10.36 -6.17 -15.20
CA LYS A 125 -10.30 -6.10 -16.68
C LYS A 125 -10.76 -7.40 -17.33
N ILE A 126 -10.36 -8.56 -16.80
CA ILE A 126 -10.84 -9.87 -17.30
C ILE A 126 -12.34 -10.00 -17.09
N ALA A 127 -12.83 -9.73 -15.87
CA ALA A 127 -14.26 -9.83 -15.57
C ALA A 127 -15.10 -8.95 -16.52
N ARG A 128 -14.66 -7.70 -16.78
CA ARG A 128 -15.31 -6.81 -17.75
C ARG A 128 -15.33 -7.39 -19.16
N ARG A 129 -14.22 -7.97 -19.63
CA ARG A 129 -14.13 -8.60 -20.96
C ARG A 129 -15.04 -9.81 -21.08
N GLU A 130 -15.10 -10.67 -20.07
CA GLU A 130 -15.95 -11.86 -20.09
C GLU A 130 -17.44 -11.50 -20.04
N VAL A 131 -17.83 -10.50 -19.24
CA VAL A 131 -19.21 -9.96 -19.25
C VAL A 131 -19.57 -9.37 -20.60
N ALA A 132 -18.66 -8.58 -21.22
CA ALA A 132 -18.89 -8.00 -22.53
C ALA A 132 -19.06 -9.08 -23.63
N LYS A 133 -18.24 -10.14 -23.60
CA LYS A 133 -18.37 -11.28 -24.52
C LYS A 133 -19.69 -12.02 -24.31
N ALA A 134 -20.08 -12.29 -23.06
CA ALA A 134 -21.33 -12.96 -22.74
C ALA A 134 -22.56 -12.17 -23.23
N ALA A 135 -22.56 -10.85 -23.04
CA ALA A 135 -23.61 -9.96 -23.55
C ALA A 135 -23.72 -10.00 -25.09
N GLN A 136 -22.57 -9.98 -25.79
CA GLN A 136 -22.52 -10.13 -27.25
C GLN A 136 -23.07 -11.49 -27.72
N THR A 137 -22.70 -12.59 -27.06
CA THR A 137 -23.21 -13.93 -27.43
C THR A 137 -24.71 -14.09 -27.21
N LEU A 138 -25.28 -13.35 -26.26
CA LEU A 138 -26.71 -13.38 -25.95
C LEU A 138 -27.53 -12.41 -26.81
N GLY A 139 -26.89 -11.67 -27.73
CA GLY A 139 -27.57 -10.66 -28.56
C GLY A 139 -28.14 -9.50 -27.76
N ILE A 140 -27.55 -9.22 -26.58
CA ILE A 140 -27.97 -8.15 -25.69
C ILE A 140 -27.09 -6.94 -26.01
N ASP A 141 -27.59 -6.04 -26.85
CA ASP A 141 -26.87 -4.82 -27.25
C ASP A 141 -26.66 -3.84 -26.07
N HIS A 142 -27.46 -3.98 -25.00
CA HIS A 142 -27.38 -3.13 -23.81
C HIS A 142 -27.56 -3.96 -22.53
N PHE A 143 -26.47 -4.15 -21.77
CA PHE A 143 -26.50 -4.74 -20.43
C PHE A 143 -26.37 -3.61 -19.40
N ASP A 144 -27.43 -3.32 -18.65
CA ASP A 144 -27.40 -2.36 -17.55
C ASP A 144 -27.11 -3.12 -16.23
N PRO A 145 -25.89 -3.01 -15.63
CA PRO A 145 -25.49 -3.80 -14.47
C PRO A 145 -26.20 -3.43 -13.16
N GLY A 146 -27.18 -2.52 -13.20
CA GLY A 146 -27.77 -1.91 -12.01
C GLY A 146 -26.78 -0.98 -11.29
N PRO A 147 -27.15 -0.40 -10.13
CA PRO A 147 -26.39 0.63 -9.44
C PRO A 147 -25.17 0.00 -8.74
N ASN A 148 -24.24 -0.52 -9.52
CA ASN A 148 -22.92 -0.90 -9.08
C ASN A 148 -21.95 0.05 -9.77
N ALA A 149 -20.98 0.57 -9.02
CA ALA A 149 -20.07 1.65 -9.44
C ALA A 149 -19.17 1.31 -10.66
N TYR A 150 -19.41 0.16 -11.31
CA TYR A 150 -18.71 -0.37 -12.47
C TYR A 150 -19.39 -0.06 -13.82
N ALA A 151 -20.59 0.51 -13.84
CA ALA A 151 -21.28 0.90 -15.07
C ALA A 151 -21.05 2.39 -15.38
N ARG A 152 -19.92 2.73 -16.01
CA ARG A 152 -19.82 4.02 -16.72
C ARG A 152 -20.34 3.82 -18.16
N PRO A 153 -21.17 4.73 -18.71
CA PRO A 153 -21.71 4.58 -20.07
C PRO A 153 -20.60 4.50 -21.12
N MET A 154 -20.71 3.56 -22.06
CA MET A 154 -19.70 3.25 -23.09
C MET A 154 -19.27 4.47 -23.91
N ASP A 155 -20.15 5.42 -24.17
CA ASP A 155 -19.86 6.63 -24.96
C ASP A 155 -18.80 7.54 -24.32
N ARG A 156 -18.56 7.42 -23.01
CA ARG A 156 -17.49 8.15 -22.30
C ARG A 156 -16.22 7.33 -22.10
N MET A 157 -16.19 6.06 -22.49
CA MET A 157 -15.02 5.17 -22.31
C MET A 157 -14.11 5.10 -23.54
N ASN A 158 -14.62 5.40 -24.74
CA ASN A 158 -13.81 5.48 -25.97
C ASN A 158 -13.17 6.88 -26.18
N ALA A 159 -13.49 7.85 -25.32
CA ALA A 159 -12.94 9.21 -25.41
C ALA A 159 -11.55 9.35 -24.75
N ASP A 160 -11.14 8.39 -23.92
CA ASP A 160 -9.83 8.38 -23.27
C ASP A 160 -8.75 7.63 -24.11
N GLU A 161 -9.08 7.22 -25.34
CA GLU A 161 -8.17 6.47 -26.23
C GLU A 161 -7.29 7.38 -27.12
N ASP A 162 -7.41 8.71 -27.08
CA ASP A 162 -6.81 9.62 -28.08
C ASP A 162 -5.75 10.61 -27.55
N ASP A 163 -5.01 10.27 -26.47
CA ASP A 163 -3.78 11.00 -26.08
C ASP A 163 -2.54 10.10 -26.08
N GLY A 164 -2.14 9.69 -27.28
CA GLY A 164 -0.95 8.88 -27.53
C GLY A 164 -0.34 9.22 -28.88
N GLY A 165 0.10 10.47 -29.03
CA GLY A 165 0.67 11.02 -30.25
C GLY A 165 1.73 10.12 -30.91
N ARG A 166 1.50 9.79 -32.20
CA ARG A 166 2.57 9.45 -33.14
C ARG A 166 2.76 10.58 -34.14
N ASP A 167 3.81 11.33 -33.85
CA ASP A 167 4.61 12.12 -34.78
C ASP A 167 4.87 11.36 -36.10
N GLY A 168 4.61 12.04 -37.22
CA GLY A 168 4.76 11.51 -38.57
C GLY A 168 4.49 12.53 -39.67
N GLY A 169 4.70 13.82 -39.42
CA GLY A 169 4.51 14.88 -40.42
C GLY A 169 5.80 15.21 -41.18
N ARG A 170 6.17 14.43 -42.20
CA ARG A 170 7.18 14.85 -43.19
C ARG A 170 6.53 15.32 -44.50
N ARG A 171 6.56 16.65 -44.66
CA ARG A 171 6.88 17.42 -45.88
C ARG A 171 6.00 17.19 -47.12
N ALA A 172 5.00 18.06 -47.29
CA ALA A 172 4.68 18.63 -48.60
C ALA A 172 5.22 20.07 -48.63
N SER A 173 6.27 20.26 -49.41
CA SER A 173 6.99 21.52 -49.61
C SER A 173 6.22 22.47 -50.52
N ALA A 174 6.00 23.69 -50.03
CA ALA A 174 6.18 24.98 -50.69
C ALA A 174 5.98 25.09 -52.21
N ALA A 175 4.89 25.74 -52.63
CA ALA A 175 4.88 26.64 -53.80
C ALA A 175 3.59 27.50 -53.83
N ALA A 176 3.52 28.58 -53.04
CA ALA A 176 2.58 29.68 -53.29
C ALA A 176 2.96 30.92 -52.48
N GLN A 177 3.95 31.65 -52.96
CA GLN A 177 4.15 33.07 -52.62
C GLN A 177 5.12 33.66 -53.64
N ARG A 178 4.58 34.39 -54.62
CA ARG A 178 5.11 35.67 -55.11
C ARG A 178 3.96 36.44 -55.75
N GLU A 179 3.33 37.31 -54.96
CA GLU A 179 2.82 38.57 -55.47
C GLU A 179 4.00 39.40 -55.97
N SER A 180 3.89 39.97 -57.18
CA SER A 180 4.51 41.23 -57.60
C SER A 180 4.32 41.38 -59.11
N GLY A 181 3.42 42.27 -59.54
CA GLY A 181 3.33 42.64 -60.95
C GLY A 181 2.13 43.51 -61.31
N ALA A 182 2.13 44.77 -60.89
CA ALA A 182 1.55 45.85 -61.69
C ALA A 182 2.71 46.53 -62.44
N PRO A 183 2.51 46.92 -63.71
CA PRO A 183 2.67 48.35 -63.99
C PRO A 183 1.69 48.92 -65.04
N LEU A 184 1.41 50.22 -64.84
CA LEU A 184 0.90 51.27 -65.74
C LEU A 184 -0.43 51.04 -66.48
#